data_AF-A0A2E9MHL2-F1
#
_entry.id   AF-A0A2E9MHL2-F1
#
_cell.length_a   1.000
_cell.length_b   1.000
_cell.length_c   1.000
_cell.angle_alpha   90.00
_cell.angle_beta   90.00
_cell.angle_gamma   90.00
#
_symmetry.space_group_name_H-M   'P 1'
#
loop_
_entity.id
_entity.type
_entity.pdbx_description
1 polymer ?
#
loop_
_entity_poly.entity_id
_entity_poly.type
_entity_poly.pdbx_seq_one_letter_code
_entity_poly.pdbx_strand_id
1 'polypeptide(L)' 'MCHRSGPSHRGRGFRQPQLHRFWSTVDDENVASARVLEKLGMQQEGLLRQDVNLRGQWRDSRILAILRHEWNLTPD' A
#
# COMPACT_ATOMS: atom_id res chain seq x y z
N MET A 1 35.21 -15.09 -3.73
CA MET A 1 34.67 -15.91 -2.62
C MET A 1 34.96 -15.20 -1.31
N CYS A 2 33.92 -14.68 -0.66
CA CYS A 2 33.91 -14.29 0.75
C CYS A 2 32.47 -14.53 1.23
N HIS A 3 32.30 -15.57 2.05
CA HIS A 3 31.02 -15.95 2.62
C HIS A 3 30.62 -14.94 3.69
N ARG A 4 29.53 -14.21 3.45
CA ARG A 4 28.66 -13.69 4.51
C ARG A 4 27.21 -13.84 4.06
N SER A 5 26.65 -14.99 4.41
CA SER A 5 25.21 -15.18 4.56
C SER A 5 24.75 -14.26 5.70
N GLY A 6 23.99 -13.23 5.36
CA GLY A 6 23.38 -12.27 6.30
C GLY A 6 21.96 -11.94 5.84
N PRO A 7 21.04 -11.66 6.76
CA PRO A 7 19.63 -11.98 6.60
C PRO A 7 18.89 -11.01 5.67
N SER A 8 17.83 -11.58 5.07
CA SER A 8 16.77 -10.95 4.29
C SER A 8 16.47 -9.52 4.74
N HIS A 9 16.70 -8.55 3.86
CA HIS A 9 16.57 -7.12 4.13
C HIS A 9 15.11 -6.62 4.02
N ARG A 10 14.12 -7.47 4.34
CA ARG A 10 12.70 -7.10 4.41
C ARG A 10 12.37 -6.63 5.82
N GLY A 11 12.22 -5.32 6.00
CA GLY A 11 11.79 -4.78 7.29
C GLY A 11 12.27 -3.36 7.56
N ARG A 12 11.88 -2.40 6.70
CA ARG A 12 12.09 -0.96 6.96
C ARG A 12 10.86 -0.10 6.67
N GLY A 13 9.66 -0.69 6.63
CA GLY A 13 8.41 0.08 6.47
C GLY A 13 7.89 0.71 7.76
N PHE A 14 8.11 0.06 8.91
CA PHE A 14 7.46 0.41 10.18
C PHE A 14 8.45 0.81 11.30
N ARG A 15 9.58 1.44 10.94
CA ARG A 15 10.63 1.81 11.91
C ARG A 15 10.43 3.19 12.55
N GLN A 16 9.29 3.84 12.32
CA GLN A 16 8.93 5.10 12.97
C GLN A 16 7.83 4.86 14.01
N PRO A 17 8.00 5.34 15.25
CA PRO A 17 7.04 5.12 16.31
C PRO A 17 5.80 5.98 16.02
N GLN A 18 4.61 5.38 16.12
CA GLN A 18 3.28 6.05 16.16
C GLN A 18 2.48 6.22 14.86
N LEU A 19 2.77 5.53 13.74
CA LEU A 19 1.83 5.59 12.61
C LEU A 19 0.55 4.78 12.91
N HIS A 20 -0.58 5.46 13.14
CA HIS A 20 -1.88 4.83 13.45
C HIS A 20 -2.51 4.15 12.22
N ARG A 21 -2.33 4.75 11.05
CA ARG A 21 -2.94 4.33 9.77
C ARG A 21 -1.96 4.56 8.63
N PHE A 22 -1.86 3.58 7.73
CA PHE A 22 -1.29 3.75 6.40
C PHE A 22 -2.42 3.89 5.39
N TRP A 23 -2.27 4.80 4.44
CA TRP A 23 -3.22 4.97 3.35
C TRP A 23 -2.45 5.23 2.05
N SER A 24 -3.06 4.84 0.94
CA SER A 24 -2.53 5.02 -0.40
C SER A 24 -3.68 5.22 -1.37
N THR A 25 -3.47 6.08 -2.36
CA THR A 25 -4.35 6.17 -3.52
C THR A 25 -3.81 5.32 -4.65
N VAL A 26 -4.69 4.64 -5.37
CA VAL A 26 -4.36 3.92 -6.61
C VAL A 26 -5.34 4.32 -7.69
N ASP A 27 -4.83 4.49 -8.90
CA ASP A 27 -5.66 4.66 -10.10
C ASP A 27 -6.62 3.46 -10.21
N ASP A 28 -7.91 3.75 -10.38
CA ASP A 28 -8.97 2.74 -10.51
C ASP A 28 -8.67 1.74 -11.66
N GLU A 29 -8.04 2.21 -12.73
CA GLU A 29 -7.66 1.40 -13.89
C GLU A 29 -6.44 0.51 -13.60
N ASN A 30 -5.66 0.80 -12.54
CA ASN A 30 -4.48 0.02 -12.16
C ASN A 30 -4.86 -1.11 -11.19
N VAL A 31 -5.63 -2.06 -11.71
CA VAL A 31 -6.10 -3.25 -10.99
C VAL A 31 -4.96 -4.07 -10.37
N ALA A 32 -3.78 -4.08 -10.99
CA ALA A 32 -2.62 -4.80 -10.47
C ALA A 32 -2.13 -4.20 -9.14
N SER A 33 -2.08 -2.86 -9.04
CA SER A 33 -1.66 -2.18 -7.82
C SER A 33 -2.73 -2.30 -6.73
N ALA A 34 -4.01 -2.18 -7.08
CA ALA A 34 -5.12 -2.40 -6.15
C ALA A 34 -5.03 -3.80 -5.52
N ARG A 35 -4.83 -4.85 -6.33
CA ARG A 35 -4.67 -6.23 -5.84
C ARG A 35 -3.48 -6.42 -4.90
N VAL A 36 -2.38 -5.70 -5.10
CA VAL A 36 -1.23 -5.75 -4.19
C VAL A 36 -1.60 -5.14 -2.84
N LEU A 37 -2.28 -3.99 -2.82
CA LEU A 37 -2.71 -3.34 -1.59
C LEU A 37 -3.77 -4.16 -0.84
N GLU A 38 -4.72 -4.76 -1.56
CA GLU A 38 -5.69 -5.70 -0.99
C GLU A 38 -4.99 -6.91 -0.36
N LYS A 39 -3.97 -7.48 -1.03
CA LYS A 39 -3.17 -8.59 -0.47
C LYS A 39 -2.36 -8.20 0.76
N LEU A 40 -1.97 -6.93 0.86
CA LEU A 40 -1.32 -6.38 2.05
C LEU A 40 -2.31 -6.12 3.20
N GLY A 41 -3.60 -6.45 3.02
CA GLY A 41 -4.64 -6.26 4.03
C GLY A 41 -5.21 -4.85 4.07
N MET A 42 -4.94 -4.02 3.06
CA MET A 42 -5.57 -2.70 2.97
C MET A 42 -7.02 -2.82 2.52
N GLN A 43 -7.90 -2.05 3.14
CA GLN A 43 -9.31 -1.94 2.82
C GLN A 43 -9.60 -0.66 2.04
N GLN A 44 -10.56 -0.71 1.11
CA GLN A 44 -10.99 0.48 0.37
C GLN A 44 -11.86 1.38 1.27
N GLU A 45 -11.39 2.60 1.53
CA GLU A 45 -12.11 3.60 2.33
C GLU A 45 -12.87 4.62 1.47
N GLY A 46 -12.51 4.78 0.19
CA GLY A 46 -13.15 5.77 -0.67
C GLY A 46 -12.76 5.73 -2.14
N LEU A 47 -13.43 6.58 -2.92
CA LEU A 47 -13.16 6.82 -4.34
C LEU A 47 -13.09 8.33 -4.58
N LEU A 48 -11.94 8.80 -5.04
CA LEU A 48 -11.74 10.16 -5.52
C LEU A 48 -12.08 10.19 -7.01
N ARG A 49 -13.13 10.92 -7.37
CA ARG A 49 -13.57 11.04 -8.75
C ARG A 49 -12.80 12.13 -9.45
N GLN A 50 -12.25 11.83 -10.63
CA GLN A 50 -11.51 12.80 -11.44
C GLN A 50 -10.38 13.50 -10.66
N ASP A 51 -9.67 12.75 -9.83
CA ASP A 51 -8.59 13.27 -8.96
C ASP A 51 -7.32 13.59 -9.74
N VAL A 52 -7.03 12.76 -10.75
CA VAL A 52 -5.78 12.83 -11.52
C VAL A 52 -6.09 13.06 -12.99
N ASN A 53 -5.48 14.09 -13.57
CA ASN A 53 -5.46 14.28 -15.02
C ASN A 53 -4.20 13.63 -15.60
N LEU A 54 -4.38 12.50 -16.29
CA LEU A 54 -3.32 11.80 -17.01
C LEU A 54 -3.56 11.96 -18.51
N ARG A 55 -2.68 12.71 -19.16
CA ARG A 55 -2.68 12.91 -20.62
C ARG A 55 -4.01 13.43 -21.17
N GLY A 56 -4.68 14.32 -20.44
CA GLY A 56 -5.95 14.94 -20.86
C GLY A 56 -7.19 14.12 -20.48
N GLN A 57 -7.03 12.97 -19.83
CA GLN A 57 -8.14 12.20 -19.28
C GLN A 57 -8.13 12.30 -17.75
N TRP A 58 -9.29 12.66 -17.21
CA TRP A 58 -9.53 12.61 -15.77
C TRP A 58 -9.80 11.18 -15.34
N ARG A 59 -9.11 10.75 -14.29
CA ARG A 59 -9.19 9.40 -13.76
C ARG A 59 -9.61 9.41 -12.32
N ASP A 60 -10.30 8.33 -11.96
CA ASP A 60 -10.72 8.08 -10.60
C ASP A 60 -9.59 7.35 -9.85
N SER A 61 -9.44 7.65 -8.57
CA SER A 61 -8.46 7.02 -7.69
C SER A 61 -9.15 6.43 -6.47
N ARG A 62 -8.90 5.15 -6.20
CA ARG A 62 -9.37 4.49 -4.98
C ARG A 62 -8.46 4.83 -3.82
N ILE A 63 -9.05 5.14 -2.68
CA ILE A 63 -8.33 5.26 -1.41
C ILE A 63 -8.37 3.89 -0.73
N LEU A 64 -7.20 3.31 -0.50
CA LEU A 64 -7.04 2.13 0.35
C LEU A 64 -6.27 2.51 1.61
N ALA A 65 -6.66 1.94 2.74
CA ALA A 65 -5.99 2.14 4.01
C ALA A 65 -5.91 0.85 4.83
N ILE A 66 -4.91 0.77 5.69
CA ILE A 66 -4.79 -0.27 6.72
C ILE A 66 -4.43 0.38 8.05
N LEU A 67 -5.08 -0.08 9.11
CA LEU A 67 -4.78 0.36 10.46
C LEU A 67 -3.60 -0.44 11.01
N ARG A 68 -2.82 0.19 11.89
CA ARG A 68 -1.62 -0.45 12.48
C ARG A 68 -1.92 -1.81 13.13
N HIS A 69 -3.10 -1.97 13.72
CA HIS A 69 -3.48 -3.21 14.39
C HIS A 69 -3.84 -4.33 13.40
N GLU A 70 -4.28 -4.00 12.19
CA GLU A 70 -4.57 -4.98 11.13
C GLU A 70 -3.28 -5.48 10.47
N TRP A 71 -2.28 -4.61 10.32
CA TRP A 71 -0.97 -4.99 9.77
C TRP A 71 -0.24 -6.05 10.60
N ASN A 72 -0.38 -6.00 11.94
CA ASN A 72 0.24 -6.98 12.83
C ASN A 72 -0.42 -8.37 12.78
N LEU A 73 -1.53 -8.52 12.06
CA LEU A 73 -2.29 -9.77 11.96
C LEU A 73 -2.01 -10.54 10.66
N THR A 74 -1.19 -10.01 9.75
CA THR A 74 -0.78 -10.77 8.56
C THR A 74 0.17 -11.90 9.00
N PRO A 75 -0.20 -13.19 8.86
CA PRO A 75 0.67 -14.30 9.23
C PRO A 75 1.88 -14.34 8.29
N ASP A 76 3.06 -14.71 8.84
CA ASP A 76 4.31 -14.96 8.09
C ASP A 76 4.15 -16.00 6.97
#